data_AF-A0A165EEZ3-F1
#
_entry.id   AF-A0A165EEZ3-F1
#
_cell.length_a   1.000
_cell.length_b   1.000
_cell.length_c   1.000
_cell.angle_alpha   90.00
_cell.angle_beta   90.00
_cell.angle_gamma   90.00
#
_symmetry.space_group_name_H-M   'P 1'
#
loop_
_entity.id
_entity.type
_entity.pdbx_description
1 polymer ?
#
loop_
_entity_poly.entity_id
_entity_poly.type
_entity_poly.pdbx_seq_one_letter_code
_entity_poly.pdbx_strand_id
1 'polypeptide(L)'
;MAPRKKYQTDEERREARRRSRREYYARNLERERARALSNWNARREASKARERVRNEEPHLPQTVQLLGPSLHPSASTSLPALENALDADLNAWKHGKRVKDAWRYYTKRLLSQEKAGTLNKQVENLFRRGIQLAERIKDVALRGEGEAWKRIPPGDYGADIQDYQDLGKLAIHAKLIANGLQELLDIFNEGGNALSRAYEDGTLYWQRKA
;
A
#
# COMPACT_ATOMS: atom_id res chain seq x y z
N MET A 1 49.38 59.93 6.54
CA MET A 1 48.79 59.72 5.20
C MET A 1 47.28 59.85 5.31
N ALA A 2 46.66 60.77 4.56
CA ALA A 2 45.20 60.97 4.63
C ALA A 2 44.47 59.83 3.89
N PRO A 3 43.36 59.29 4.43
CA PRO A 3 42.61 58.21 3.79
C PRO A 3 41.98 58.69 2.47
N ARG A 4 42.20 57.94 1.38
CA ARG A 4 41.61 58.23 0.06
C ARG A 4 40.09 58.20 0.15
N LYS A 5 39.43 59.28 -0.28
CA LYS A 5 37.96 59.34 -0.40
C LYS A 5 37.50 58.34 -1.46
N LYS A 6 36.52 57.50 -1.09
CA LYS A 6 35.98 56.42 -1.93
C LYS A 6 35.15 56.91 -3.14
N TYR A 7 34.70 58.16 -3.12
CA TYR A 7 33.94 58.81 -4.20
C TYR A 7 34.42 60.25 -4.34
N GLN A 8 34.53 60.75 -5.57
CA GLN A 8 34.99 62.12 -5.86
C GLN A 8 33.86 63.13 -5.78
N THR A 9 32.63 62.73 -6.12
CA THR A 9 31.44 63.61 -6.09
C THR A 9 30.25 62.96 -5.37
N ASP A 10 29.32 63.80 -4.90
CA ASP A 10 28.07 63.32 -4.29
C ASP A 10 27.14 62.62 -5.30
N GLU A 11 27.23 62.96 -6.58
CA GLU A 11 26.51 62.28 -7.65
C GLU A 11 27.05 60.86 -7.87
N GLU A 12 28.36 60.69 -7.93
CA GLU A 12 29.01 59.38 -8.04
C GLU A 12 28.65 58.47 -6.86
N ARG A 13 28.58 59.04 -5.65
CA ARG A 13 28.13 58.33 -4.44
C ARG A 13 26.66 57.90 -4.53
N ARG A 14 25.78 58.72 -5.10
CA ARG A 14 24.35 58.39 -5.30
C ARG A 14 24.17 57.31 -6.36
N GLU A 15 24.90 57.39 -7.48
CA GLU A 15 24.87 56.39 -8.53
C GLU A 15 25.41 55.04 -8.07
N ALA A 16 26.54 55.02 -7.37
CA ALA A 16 27.11 53.79 -6.79
C ALA A 16 26.14 53.13 -5.82
N ARG A 17 25.42 53.92 -4.99
CA ARG A 17 24.36 53.40 -4.11
C ARG A 17 23.18 52.81 -4.89
N ARG A 18 22.73 53.47 -5.96
CA ARG A 18 21.64 52.95 -6.82
C ARG A 18 22.05 51.65 -7.51
N ARG A 19 23.28 51.58 -8.04
CA ARG A 19 23.82 50.41 -8.73
C ARG A 19 23.99 49.22 -7.77
N SER A 20 24.62 49.45 -6.62
CA SER A 20 24.77 48.45 -5.56
C SER A 20 23.43 47.93 -5.04
N ARG A 21 22.44 48.82 -4.89
CA ARG A 21 21.08 48.43 -4.48
C ARG A 21 20.37 47.58 -5.54
N ARG A 22 20.50 47.93 -6.83
CA ARG A 22 19.97 47.11 -7.95
C ARG A 22 20.62 45.73 -7.99
N GLU A 23 21.94 45.65 -7.88
CA GLU A 23 22.69 44.39 -7.86
C GLU A 23 22.35 43.52 -6.64
N TYR A 24 22.11 44.14 -5.48
CA TYR A 24 21.68 43.42 -4.29
C TYR A 24 20.30 42.77 -4.52
N TYR A 25 19.32 43.53 -5.00
CA TYR A 25 17.99 43.00 -5.26
C TYR A 25 17.98 41.97 -6.39
N ALA A 26 18.78 42.14 -7.44
CA ALA A 26 18.94 41.16 -8.51
C ALA A 26 19.46 39.82 -7.97
N ARG A 27 20.53 39.85 -7.16
CA ARG A 27 21.08 38.65 -6.50
C ARG A 27 20.08 38.01 -5.55
N ASN A 28 19.30 38.80 -4.83
CA ASN A 28 18.30 38.26 -3.91
C ASN A 28 17.15 37.58 -4.66
N LEU A 29 16.68 38.18 -5.76
CA LEU A 29 15.66 37.61 -6.64
C LEU A 29 16.12 36.27 -7.24
N GLU A 30 17.38 36.18 -7.68
CA GLU A 30 17.96 34.93 -8.17
C GLU A 30 17.99 33.83 -7.10
N ARG A 31 18.38 34.17 -5.86
CA ARG A 31 18.36 33.20 -4.75
C ARG A 31 16.95 32.70 -4.45
N GLU A 32 15.95 33.58 -4.48
CA GLU A 32 14.56 33.18 -4.26
C GLU A 32 14.07 32.27 -5.39
N ARG A 33 14.38 32.59 -6.65
CA ARG A 33 14.06 31.72 -7.80
C ARG A 33 14.74 30.35 -7.68
N ALA A 34 16.02 30.31 -7.31
CA ALA A 34 16.76 29.06 -7.12
C ALA A 34 16.17 28.21 -5.98
N ARG A 35 15.81 28.84 -4.85
CA ARG A 35 15.13 28.16 -3.73
C ARG A 35 13.76 27.63 -4.13
N ALA A 36 12.96 28.42 -4.85
CA ALA A 36 11.67 27.99 -5.35
C ALA A 36 11.78 26.79 -6.30
N LEU A 37 12.75 26.83 -7.23
CA LEU A 37 13.01 25.73 -8.15
C LEU A 37 13.48 24.47 -7.42
N SER A 38 14.39 24.61 -6.45
CA SER A 38 14.85 23.50 -5.61
C SER A 38 13.69 22.87 -4.82
N ASN A 39 12.83 23.68 -4.20
CA ASN A 39 11.67 23.21 -3.46
C ASN A 39 10.65 22.52 -4.38
N TRP A 40 10.43 23.06 -5.58
CA TRP A 40 9.56 22.44 -6.57
C TRP A 40 10.09 21.08 -7.03
N ASN A 41 11.39 20.99 -7.35
CA ASN A 41 12.05 19.73 -7.70
C ASN A 41 11.98 18.72 -6.56
N ALA A 42 12.25 19.14 -5.32
CA ALA A 42 12.17 18.27 -4.14
C ALA A 42 10.73 17.74 -3.93
N ARG A 43 9.72 18.59 -4.10
CA ARG A 43 8.30 18.16 -4.03
C ARG A 43 7.95 17.19 -5.16
N ARG A 44 8.44 17.44 -6.37
CA ARG A 44 8.21 16.57 -7.54
C ARG A 44 8.86 15.20 -7.36
N GLU A 45 10.10 15.16 -6.89
CA GLU A 45 10.80 13.89 -6.59
C GLU A 45 10.16 13.16 -5.41
N ALA A 46 9.75 13.85 -4.35
CA ALA A 46 8.98 13.25 -3.26
C ALA A 46 7.63 12.69 -3.73
N SER A 47 6.96 13.36 -4.67
CA SER A 47 5.72 12.87 -5.29
C SER A 47 5.98 11.59 -6.10
N LYS A 48 7.02 11.57 -6.94
CA LYS A 48 7.41 10.37 -7.70
C LYS A 48 7.81 9.21 -6.81
N ALA A 49 8.55 9.48 -5.73
CA ALA A 49 8.94 8.46 -4.75
C ALA A 49 7.72 7.85 -4.06
N ARG A 50 6.74 8.68 -3.67
CA ARG A 50 5.46 8.22 -3.12
C ARG A 50 4.63 7.41 -4.12
N GLU A 51 4.69 7.78 -5.40
CA GLU A 51 4.00 7.06 -6.48
C GLU A 51 4.62 5.69 -6.73
N ARG A 52 5.96 5.55 -6.64
CA ARG A 52 6.64 4.25 -6.71
C ARG A 52 6.22 3.30 -5.58
N VAL A 53 6.24 3.77 -4.33
CA VAL A 53 5.76 2.99 -3.16
C VAL A 53 4.26 2.64 -3.26
N ARG A 54 3.51 3.38 -4.08
CA ARG A 54 2.08 3.13 -4.31
C ARG A 54 1.82 1.97 -5.28
N ASN A 55 2.76 1.70 -6.19
CA ASN A 55 2.69 0.65 -7.21
C ASN A 55 3.54 -0.60 -6.89
N GLU A 56 4.21 -0.62 -5.74
CA GLU A 56 4.91 -1.82 -5.26
C GLU A 56 3.88 -2.94 -5.00
N GLU A 57 4.17 -4.11 -5.56
CA GLU A 57 3.40 -5.33 -5.37
C GLU A 57 3.20 -5.62 -3.86
N PRO A 58 2.09 -6.29 -3.47
CA PRO A 58 1.86 -6.67 -2.09
C PRO A 58 3.05 -7.47 -1.57
N HIS A 59 3.75 -6.90 -0.59
CA HIS A 59 4.88 -7.57 0.04
C HIS A 59 4.36 -8.71 0.91
N LEU A 60 4.83 -9.92 0.64
CA LEU A 60 4.69 -11.10 1.48
C LEU A 60 6.00 -11.33 2.24
N PRO A 61 6.32 -10.53 3.27
CA PRO A 61 7.65 -10.51 3.86
C PRO A 61 8.08 -11.88 4.42
N GLN A 62 7.17 -12.62 5.08
CA GLN A 62 7.51 -13.93 5.63
C GLN A 62 7.68 -14.96 4.52
N THR A 63 6.79 -14.93 3.52
CA THR A 63 6.84 -15.86 2.38
C THR A 63 8.08 -15.60 1.51
N VAL A 64 8.47 -14.34 1.30
CA VAL A 64 9.69 -13.97 0.57
C VAL A 64 10.94 -14.43 1.31
N GLN A 65 10.96 -14.39 2.65
CA GLN A 65 12.09 -14.93 3.42
C GLN A 65 12.26 -16.44 3.21
N LEU A 66 11.16 -17.17 3.03
CA LEU A 66 11.19 -18.62 2.83
C LEU A 66 11.47 -19.03 1.36
N LEU A 67 10.76 -18.43 0.41
CA LEU A 67 10.78 -18.83 -1.01
C LEU A 67 11.68 -17.95 -1.90
N GLY A 68 12.15 -16.83 -1.37
CA GLY A 68 12.80 -15.78 -2.16
C GLY A 68 11.80 -14.95 -2.98
N PRO A 69 12.31 -14.02 -3.81
CA PRO A 69 11.49 -13.07 -4.57
C PRO A 69 10.54 -13.71 -5.59
N SER A 70 10.85 -14.92 -6.06
CA SER A 70 10.02 -15.63 -7.06
C SER A 70 8.72 -16.17 -6.49
N LEU A 71 8.63 -16.37 -5.16
CA LEU A 71 7.46 -16.94 -4.48
C LEU A 71 6.99 -18.27 -5.09
N HIS A 72 7.93 -19.07 -5.60
CA HIS A 72 7.64 -20.37 -6.19
C HIS A 72 8.05 -21.48 -5.22
N PRO A 73 7.08 -22.20 -4.64
CA PRO A 73 7.35 -23.43 -3.90
C PRO A 73 8.05 -24.45 -4.79
N SER A 74 8.94 -25.24 -4.20
CA SER A 74 9.70 -26.29 -4.87
C SER A 74 9.60 -27.60 -4.09
N ALA A 75 10.12 -28.70 -4.65
CA ALA A 75 10.15 -30.00 -3.98
C ALA A 75 10.93 -29.97 -2.64
N SER A 76 11.90 -29.07 -2.48
CA SER A 76 12.68 -28.92 -1.23
C SER A 76 12.03 -27.96 -0.23
N THR A 77 10.96 -27.25 -0.60
CA THR A 77 10.29 -26.31 0.30
C THR A 77 9.59 -27.07 1.43
N SER A 78 9.81 -26.66 2.69
CA SER A 78 9.02 -27.17 3.82
C SER A 78 7.60 -26.61 3.75
N LEU A 79 6.61 -27.49 3.57
CA LEU A 79 5.21 -27.11 3.42
C LEU A 79 4.60 -26.55 4.72
N PRO A 80 4.88 -27.11 5.92
CA PRO A 80 4.46 -26.48 7.17
C PRO A 80 5.07 -25.10 7.38
N ALA A 81 6.34 -24.89 6.98
CA ALA A 81 6.96 -23.57 7.05
C ALA A 81 6.30 -22.56 6.09
N LEU A 82 5.90 -23.03 4.90
CA LEU A 82 5.20 -22.23 3.92
C LEU A 82 3.81 -21.82 4.41
N GLU A 83 3.05 -22.75 4.99
CA GLU A 83 1.75 -22.47 5.58
C GLU A 83 1.86 -21.39 6.67
N ASN A 84 2.79 -21.56 7.62
CA ASN A 84 3.01 -20.59 8.70
C ASN A 84 3.41 -19.21 8.18
N ALA A 85 4.27 -19.15 7.16
CA ALA A 85 4.68 -17.90 6.54
C ALA A 85 3.49 -17.20 5.84
N LEU A 86 2.68 -17.96 5.10
CA LEU A 86 1.50 -17.43 4.41
C LEU A 86 0.41 -17.00 5.38
N ASP A 87 0.16 -17.72 6.48
CA ASP A 87 -0.81 -17.31 7.50
C ASP A 87 -0.33 -16.03 8.23
N ALA A 88 0.95 -15.94 8.56
CA ALA A 88 1.53 -14.73 9.14
C ALA A 88 1.39 -13.51 8.21
N ASP A 89 1.66 -13.68 6.92
CA ASP A 89 1.47 -12.62 5.92
C ASP A 89 -0.01 -12.30 5.72
N LEU A 90 -0.91 -13.30 5.74
CA LEU A 90 -2.36 -13.09 5.66
C LEU A 90 -2.81 -12.25 6.86
N ASN A 91 -2.31 -12.51 8.05
CA ASN A 91 -2.68 -11.77 9.25
C ASN A 91 -2.38 -10.25 9.16
N ALA A 92 -1.53 -9.80 8.23
CA ALA A 92 -1.24 -8.39 8.00
C ALA A 92 -2.48 -7.57 7.57
N TRP A 93 -3.45 -8.15 6.85
CA TRP A 93 -4.66 -7.44 6.41
C TRP A 93 -5.50 -6.93 7.60
N LYS A 94 -5.40 -7.60 8.75
CA LYS A 94 -6.16 -7.25 9.95
C LYS A 94 -5.58 -6.05 10.70
N HIS A 95 -4.37 -5.60 10.36
CA HIS A 95 -3.68 -4.52 11.07
C HIS A 95 -3.63 -4.73 12.60
N GLY A 96 -3.35 -5.96 13.05
CA GLY A 96 -3.28 -6.33 14.46
C GLY A 96 -4.65 -6.41 15.17
N LYS A 97 -5.76 -6.37 14.44
CA LYS A 97 -7.11 -6.48 15.00
C LYS A 97 -7.62 -7.92 14.99
N ARG A 98 -8.64 -8.19 15.79
CA ARG A 98 -9.47 -9.40 15.63
C ARG A 98 -10.18 -9.33 14.28
N VAL A 99 -10.46 -10.49 13.67
CA VAL A 99 -11.08 -10.60 12.33
C VAL A 99 -12.36 -9.74 12.22
N LYS A 100 -13.26 -9.85 13.20
CA LYS A 100 -14.52 -9.09 13.23
C LYS A 100 -14.30 -7.57 13.32
N ASP A 101 -13.27 -7.14 14.05
CA ASP A 101 -12.95 -5.73 14.22
C ASP A 101 -12.25 -5.16 12.98
N ALA A 102 -11.45 -5.98 12.28
CA ALA A 102 -10.89 -5.62 10.98
C ALA A 102 -12.03 -5.38 9.97
N TRP A 103 -12.96 -6.32 9.83
CA TRP A 103 -14.13 -6.13 8.96
C TRP A 103 -14.94 -4.88 9.29
N ARG A 104 -15.27 -4.67 10.57
CA ARG A 104 -15.95 -3.44 11.01
C ARG A 104 -15.16 -2.18 10.67
N TYR A 105 -13.83 -2.22 10.79
CA TYR A 105 -12.98 -1.10 10.43
C TYR A 105 -13.07 -0.76 8.94
N TYR A 106 -12.97 -1.75 8.05
CA TYR A 106 -13.12 -1.56 6.60
C TYR A 106 -14.50 -1.01 6.24
N THR A 107 -15.57 -1.64 6.75
CA THR A 107 -16.96 -1.20 6.49
C THR A 107 -17.20 0.24 6.96
N LYS A 108 -16.82 0.58 8.21
CA LYS A 108 -16.99 1.95 8.73
C LYS A 108 -16.19 2.99 7.95
N ARG A 109 -15.00 2.63 7.45
CA ARG A 109 -14.20 3.51 6.59
C ARG A 109 -14.95 3.84 5.31
N LEU A 110 -15.57 2.86 4.64
CA LEU A 110 -16.38 3.13 3.44
C LEU A 110 -17.67 3.90 3.74
N LEU A 111 -18.40 3.54 4.80
CA LEU A 111 -19.60 4.28 5.23
C LEU A 111 -19.31 5.77 5.49
N SER A 112 -18.11 6.08 6.01
CA SER A 112 -17.69 7.47 6.21
C SER A 112 -17.49 8.24 4.90
N GLN A 113 -17.18 7.55 3.79
CA GLN A 113 -17.02 8.13 2.46
C GLN A 113 -18.35 8.21 1.68
N GLU A 114 -19.34 7.40 2.07
CA GLU A 114 -20.65 7.34 1.39
C GLU A 114 -21.36 8.69 1.47
N LYS A 115 -21.29 9.36 2.63
CA LYS A 115 -21.78 10.74 2.82
C LYS A 115 -21.12 11.77 1.90
N ALA A 116 -19.88 11.52 1.47
CA ALA A 116 -19.14 12.40 0.58
C ALA A 116 -19.37 12.08 -0.90
N GLY A 117 -20.05 10.98 -1.22
CA GLY A 117 -20.35 10.55 -2.60
C GLY A 117 -19.14 10.19 -3.46
N THR A 118 -17.92 10.25 -2.92
CA THR A 118 -16.68 9.99 -3.65
C THR A 118 -15.72 9.17 -2.81
N LEU A 119 -15.09 8.17 -3.44
CA LEU A 119 -14.11 7.32 -2.76
C LEU A 119 -12.76 8.04 -2.69
N ASN A 120 -12.30 8.34 -1.48
CA ASN A 120 -10.94 8.82 -1.30
C ASN A 120 -9.92 7.77 -1.78
N LYS A 121 -9.01 8.20 -2.65
CA LYS A 121 -7.86 7.43 -3.15
C LYS A 121 -7.11 6.63 -2.08
N GLN A 122 -6.98 7.15 -0.86
CA GLN A 122 -6.33 6.44 0.25
C GLN A 122 -7.15 5.22 0.72
N VAL A 123 -8.47 5.37 0.81
CA VAL A 123 -9.38 4.27 1.17
C VAL A 123 -9.41 3.25 0.04
N GLU A 124 -9.53 3.71 -1.21
CA GLU A 124 -9.45 2.82 -2.36
C GLU A 124 -8.17 1.98 -2.38
N ASN A 125 -7.00 2.59 -2.18
CA ASN A 125 -5.73 1.86 -2.12
C ASN A 125 -5.70 0.85 -0.97
N LEU A 126 -6.29 1.18 0.17
CA LEU A 126 -6.33 0.30 1.33
C LEU A 126 -7.06 -1.01 0.99
N PHE A 127 -8.20 -0.92 0.32
CA PHE A 127 -8.94 -2.10 -0.14
C PHE A 127 -8.18 -2.83 -1.24
N ARG A 128 -7.72 -2.12 -2.29
CA ARG A 128 -6.95 -2.73 -3.39
C ARG A 128 -5.75 -3.51 -2.87
N ARG A 129 -4.98 -2.96 -1.92
CA ARG A 129 -3.83 -3.64 -1.30
C ARG A 129 -4.25 -4.88 -0.52
N GLY A 130 -5.35 -4.82 0.24
CA GLY A 130 -5.87 -5.98 0.98
C GLY A 130 -6.32 -7.11 0.05
N ILE A 131 -7.01 -6.77 -1.03
CA ILE A 131 -7.45 -7.71 -2.07
C ILE A 131 -6.24 -8.36 -2.74
N GLN A 132 -5.30 -7.56 -3.25
CA GLN A 132 -4.10 -8.06 -3.93
C GLN A 132 -3.22 -8.92 -3.01
N LEU A 133 -3.09 -8.55 -1.73
CA LEU A 133 -2.38 -9.36 -0.73
C LEU A 133 -3.02 -10.75 -0.62
N ALA A 134 -4.33 -10.79 -0.42
CA ALA A 134 -5.07 -12.04 -0.24
C ALA A 134 -5.06 -12.91 -1.53
N GLU A 135 -5.20 -12.29 -2.70
CA GLU A 135 -5.08 -12.99 -3.98
C GLU A 135 -3.70 -13.61 -4.18
N ARG A 136 -2.63 -12.88 -3.86
CA ARG A 136 -1.26 -13.38 -3.98
C ARG A 136 -1.00 -14.55 -3.04
N ILE A 137 -1.49 -14.46 -1.80
CA ILE A 137 -1.40 -15.56 -0.83
C ILE A 137 -2.14 -16.79 -1.34
N LYS A 138 -3.36 -16.62 -1.85
CA LYS A 138 -4.14 -17.70 -2.47
C LYS A 138 -3.35 -18.38 -3.59
N ASP A 139 -2.74 -17.61 -4.49
CA ASP A 139 -2.00 -18.17 -5.62
C ASP A 139 -0.76 -18.94 -5.17
N VAL A 140 -0.01 -18.44 -4.17
CA VAL A 140 1.14 -19.16 -3.62
C VAL A 140 0.72 -20.42 -2.85
N ALA A 141 -0.37 -20.34 -2.08
CA ALA A 141 -0.92 -21.48 -1.36
C ALA A 141 -1.36 -22.60 -2.32
N LEU A 142 -2.07 -22.28 -3.41
CA LEU A 142 -2.46 -23.25 -4.44
C LEU A 142 -1.25 -23.89 -5.15
N ARG A 143 -0.17 -23.13 -5.37
CA ARG A 143 1.08 -23.70 -5.89
C ARG A 143 1.74 -24.62 -4.89
N GLY A 144 1.74 -24.26 -3.61
CA GLY A 144 2.24 -25.10 -2.52
C GLY A 144 1.45 -26.41 -2.41
N GLU A 145 0.12 -26.33 -2.51
CA GLU A 145 -0.77 -27.48 -2.59
C GLU A 145 -0.45 -28.34 -3.83
N GLY A 146 -0.22 -27.74 -4.99
CA GLY A 146 0.20 -28.45 -6.20
C GLY A 146 1.53 -29.19 -6.03
N GLU A 147 2.52 -28.58 -5.36
CA GLU A 147 3.79 -29.24 -5.03
C GLU A 147 3.62 -30.36 -3.99
N ALA A 148 2.72 -30.18 -3.03
CA ALA A 148 2.32 -31.22 -2.10
C ALA A 148 1.78 -32.46 -2.81
N TRP A 149 0.83 -32.29 -3.72
CA TRP A 149 0.25 -33.39 -4.51
C TRP A 149 1.30 -34.15 -5.33
N LYS A 150 2.34 -33.47 -5.83
CA LYS A 150 3.43 -34.12 -6.58
C LYS A 150 4.33 -35.01 -5.71
N ARG A 151 4.36 -34.79 -4.39
CA ARG A 151 5.18 -35.59 -3.47
C ARG A 151 4.53 -36.91 -3.09
N ILE A 152 3.23 -37.05 -3.29
CA ILE A 152 2.47 -38.25 -2.95
C ILE A 152 2.77 -39.33 -4.00
N PRO A 153 3.32 -40.49 -3.59
CA PRO A 153 3.49 -41.63 -4.49
C PRO A 153 2.14 -42.11 -5.03
N PRO A 154 2.05 -42.57 -6.29
CA PRO A 154 0.82 -43.14 -6.82
C PRO A 154 0.35 -44.32 -5.96
N GLY A 155 -0.86 -44.23 -5.38
CA GLY A 155 -1.49 -45.31 -4.62
C GLY A 155 -1.45 -45.17 -3.10
N ASP A 156 -0.75 -44.18 -2.53
CA ASP A 156 -0.66 -43.97 -1.08
C ASP A 156 -1.42 -42.70 -0.64
N TYR A 157 -2.75 -42.77 -0.69
CA TYR A 157 -3.66 -41.65 -0.41
C TYR A 157 -4.13 -41.59 1.06
N GLY A 158 -3.56 -42.40 1.95
CA GLY A 158 -4.20 -42.72 3.24
C GLY A 158 -3.84 -41.81 4.42
N ALA A 159 -2.59 -41.36 4.53
CA ALA A 159 -2.07 -40.75 5.76
C ALA A 159 -1.51 -39.33 5.61
N ASP A 160 -0.90 -38.98 4.46
CA ASP A 160 -0.23 -37.68 4.30
C ASP A 160 -1.15 -36.57 3.74
N ILE A 161 -2.40 -36.88 3.36
CA ILE A 161 -3.33 -35.91 2.75
C ILE A 161 -3.68 -34.75 3.69
N GLN A 162 -3.67 -34.97 5.00
CA GLN A 162 -4.12 -33.99 5.99
C GLN A 162 -3.24 -32.72 5.99
N ASP A 163 -1.91 -32.88 5.96
CA ASP A 163 -0.93 -31.77 5.95
C ASP A 163 -1.02 -30.93 4.66
N TYR A 164 -1.58 -31.51 3.59
CA TYR A 164 -1.75 -30.84 2.30
C TYR A 164 -3.09 -30.08 2.20
N GLN A 165 -4.10 -30.48 2.98
CA GLN A 165 -5.38 -29.78 3.03
C GLN A 165 -5.26 -28.38 3.63
N ASP A 166 -4.27 -28.13 4.48
CA ASP A 166 -4.16 -26.87 5.21
C ASP A 166 -3.75 -25.70 4.31
N LEU A 167 -2.89 -25.92 3.32
CA LEU A 167 -2.61 -24.94 2.27
C LEU A 167 -3.85 -24.65 1.40
N GLY A 168 -4.65 -25.68 1.08
CA GLY A 168 -5.92 -25.51 0.37
C GLY A 168 -6.94 -24.71 1.19
N LYS A 169 -7.07 -24.99 2.49
CA LYS A 169 -7.90 -24.21 3.42
C LYS A 169 -7.44 -22.76 3.50
N LEU A 170 -6.13 -22.53 3.56
CA LEU A 170 -5.55 -21.18 3.58
C LEU A 170 -5.85 -20.41 2.29
N ALA A 171 -5.76 -21.08 1.13
CA ALA A 171 -6.14 -20.50 -0.15
C ALA A 171 -7.61 -20.10 -0.18
N ILE A 172 -8.50 -20.96 0.34
CA ILE A 172 -9.94 -20.66 0.48
C ILE A 172 -10.13 -19.45 1.41
N HIS A 173 -9.48 -19.42 2.57
CA HIS A 173 -9.59 -18.32 3.51
C HIS A 173 -9.14 -16.98 2.90
N ALA A 174 -8.00 -16.98 2.20
CA ALA A 174 -7.48 -15.82 1.49
C ALA A 174 -8.47 -15.36 0.40
N LYS A 175 -9.04 -16.27 -0.38
CA LYS A 175 -10.08 -15.97 -1.38
C LYS A 175 -11.32 -15.34 -0.74
N LEU A 176 -11.77 -15.83 0.41
CA LEU A 176 -12.93 -15.28 1.12
C LEU A 176 -12.67 -13.85 1.61
N ILE A 177 -11.45 -13.54 2.05
CA ILE A 177 -11.06 -12.17 2.41
C ILE A 177 -11.06 -11.26 1.19
N ALA A 178 -10.45 -11.68 0.07
CA ALA A 178 -10.43 -10.92 -1.17
C ALA A 178 -11.86 -10.61 -1.64
N ASN A 179 -12.72 -11.64 -1.70
CA ASN A 179 -14.12 -11.50 -2.09
C ASN A 179 -14.91 -10.58 -1.16
N GLY A 180 -14.74 -10.72 0.16
CA GLY A 180 -15.44 -9.87 1.13
C GLY A 180 -15.01 -8.41 1.05
N LEU A 181 -13.73 -8.12 0.78
CA LEU A 181 -13.25 -6.76 0.56
C LEU A 181 -13.75 -6.19 -0.77
N GLN A 182 -13.83 -7.02 -1.82
CA GLN A 182 -14.37 -6.64 -3.12
C GLN A 182 -15.88 -6.36 -3.04
N GLU A 183 -16.65 -7.21 -2.37
CA GLU A 183 -18.09 -7.01 -2.11
C GLU A 183 -18.35 -5.66 -1.44
N LEU A 184 -17.56 -5.29 -0.43
CA LEU A 184 -17.70 -3.99 0.22
C LEU A 184 -17.47 -2.82 -0.74
N LEU A 185 -16.49 -2.92 -1.64
CA LEU A 185 -16.24 -1.90 -2.67
C LEU A 185 -17.36 -1.86 -3.71
N ASP A 186 -17.86 -3.01 -4.15
CA ASP A 186 -18.90 -3.11 -5.17
C ASP A 186 -20.20 -2.49 -4.66
N ILE A 187 -20.64 -2.86 -3.45
CA ILE A 187 -21.82 -2.27 -2.81
C ILE A 187 -21.65 -0.76 -2.59
N PHE A 188 -20.45 -0.30 -2.23
CA PHE A 188 -20.17 1.14 -2.14
C PHE A 188 -20.33 1.84 -3.49
N ASN A 189 -19.83 1.23 -4.57
CA ASN A 189 -19.88 1.79 -5.92
C ASN A 189 -21.27 1.77 -6.54
N GLU A 190 -22.17 0.87 -6.11
CA GLU A 190 -23.60 0.92 -6.46
C GLU A 190 -24.25 2.24 -6.00
N GLY A 191 -23.73 2.84 -4.92
CA GLY A 191 -24.18 4.13 -4.40
C GLY A 191 -25.54 4.07 -3.70
N GLY A 192 -26.19 5.22 -3.54
CA GLY A 192 -27.58 5.28 -3.05
C GLY A 192 -27.81 4.79 -1.62
N ASN A 193 -26.80 4.88 -0.74
CA ASN A 193 -26.80 4.34 0.63
C ASN A 193 -26.89 2.79 0.69
N ALA A 194 -26.56 2.09 -0.39
CA ALA A 194 -26.62 0.62 -0.44
C ALA A 194 -25.74 -0.03 0.63
N LEU A 195 -24.55 0.53 0.91
CA LEU A 195 -23.65 -0.01 1.91
C LEU A 195 -24.20 0.19 3.33
N SER A 196 -24.77 1.36 3.63
CA SER A 196 -25.42 1.60 4.93
C SER A 196 -26.56 0.63 5.17
N ARG A 197 -27.44 0.42 4.17
CA ARG A 197 -28.55 -0.54 4.27
C ARG A 197 -28.04 -1.96 4.49
N ALA A 198 -27.10 -2.42 3.66
CA ALA A 198 -26.55 -3.77 3.79
C ALA A 198 -25.90 -4.02 5.16
N TYR A 199 -25.23 -3.00 5.72
CA TYR A 199 -24.63 -3.07 7.05
C TYR A 199 -25.67 -3.14 8.17
N GLU A 200 -26.72 -2.33 8.09
CA GLU A 200 -27.82 -2.27 9.07
C GLU A 200 -28.66 -3.55 9.03
N ASP A 201 -28.97 -4.05 7.84
CA ASP A 201 -29.73 -5.29 7.61
C ASP A 201 -28.92 -6.55 7.93
N GLY A 202 -27.62 -6.43 8.19
CA GLY A 202 -26.74 -7.56 8.50
C GLY A 202 -26.47 -8.48 7.31
N THR A 203 -26.61 -7.98 6.08
CA THR A 203 -26.52 -8.77 4.84
C THR A 203 -25.11 -8.84 4.26
N LEU A 204 -24.13 -8.13 4.83
CA LEU A 204 -22.73 -8.22 4.39
C LEU A 204 -22.18 -9.62 4.60
N TYR A 205 -21.33 -10.10 3.69
CA TYR A 205 -20.71 -11.43 3.78
C TYR A 205 -20.14 -11.76 5.17
N TRP A 206 -19.36 -10.85 5.75
CA TRP A 206 -18.72 -11.09 7.05
C TRP A 206 -19.72 -11.08 8.23
N GLN A 207 -20.93 -10.56 8.07
CA GLN A 207 -22.00 -10.61 9.07
C GLN A 207 -22.80 -11.91 8.97
N ARG A 208 -22.99 -12.43 7.76
CA ARG A 208 -23.71 -13.70 7.52
C ARG A 208 -22.92 -14.95 7.92
N LYS A 209 -21.59 -14.86 7.89
CA LYS A 209 -20.66 -15.99 8.15
C LYS A 209 -20.00 -15.95 9.53
N ALA A 210 -20.35 -14.99 10.38
CA ALA A 210 -19.82 -14.83 11.74
C ALA A 210 -20.83 -15.28 12.79
#